data_AF-A0A4Q2XMB7-F1
#
_entry.id   AF-A0A4Q2XMB7-F1
#
_cell.length_a   1.000
_cell.length_b   1.000
_cell.length_c   1.000
_cell.angle_alpha   90.00
_cell.angle_beta   90.00
_cell.angle_gamma   90.00
#
_symmetry.space_group_name_H-M   'P 1'
#
loop_
_entity.id
_entity.type
_entity.pdbx_description
1 polymer ?
#
loop_
_entity_poly.entity_id
_entity_poly.type
_entity_poly.pdbx_seq_one_letter_code
_entity_poly.pdbx_strand_id
1 'polypeptide(L)'
;MVPVPSVFIMIFKSLCRHAGIGANSYVLKTRSAQVVLDAGMHPKHEGSEAIPHYEFLEPGSTDSIIITHSHLDHVGTLPVFLQGQPQAKVFLSPETKELATAMLHNSVNVMQAKRIEHGIAEYPLFEHRELDDLE
;
A
#
# COMPACT_ATOMS: atom_id res chain seq x y z
N MET A 1 -34.77 -10.93 -25.85
CA MET A 1 -33.46 -11.61 -25.78
C MET A 1 -32.84 -11.22 -24.46
N VAL A 2 -32.66 -12.15 -23.51
CA VAL A 2 -32.05 -11.85 -22.21
C VAL A 2 -30.53 -11.82 -22.43
N PRO A 3 -29.81 -10.74 -22.06
CA PRO A 3 -28.36 -10.69 -22.22
C PRO A 3 -27.74 -11.79 -21.36
N VAL A 4 -26.96 -12.66 -21.99
CA VAL A 4 -26.14 -13.63 -21.28
C VAL A 4 -25.04 -12.84 -20.58
N PRO A 5 -24.84 -12.96 -19.26
CA PRO A 5 -23.82 -12.20 -18.57
C PRO A 5 -22.43 -12.60 -19.09
N SER A 6 -21.66 -11.60 -19.53
CA SER A 6 -20.26 -11.79 -19.88
C SER A 6 -19.46 -12.11 -18.61
N VAL A 7 -18.92 -13.32 -18.52
CA VAL A 7 -18.01 -13.71 -17.44
C VAL A 7 -16.59 -13.31 -17.82
N PHE A 8 -15.97 -12.48 -16.99
CA PHE A 8 -14.57 -12.09 -17.15
C PHE A 8 -13.70 -12.79 -16.12
N ILE A 9 -12.57 -13.34 -16.57
CA ILE A 9 -11.58 -13.96 -15.70
C ILE A 9 -10.60 -12.89 -15.26
N MET A 10 -10.33 -12.83 -13.96
CA MET A 10 -9.26 -12.01 -13.38
C MET A 10 -8.43 -12.86 -12.41
N ILE A 11 -7.17 -12.48 -12.26
CA ILE A 11 -6.33 -12.94 -11.16
C ILE A 11 -6.63 -12.03 -9.98
N PHE A 12 -6.94 -12.62 -8.82
CA PHE A 12 -6.96 -11.94 -7.53
C PHE A 12 -5.96 -12.67 -6.63
N LYS A 13 -4.90 -11.98 -6.19
CA LYS A 13 -3.86 -12.57 -5.35
C LYS A 13 -3.54 -11.66 -4.18
N SER A 14 -3.30 -12.26 -3.03
CA SER A 14 -2.76 -11.54 -1.87
C SER A 14 -1.29 -11.23 -2.10
N LEU A 15 -0.89 -10.02 -1.70
CA LEU A 15 0.49 -9.59 -1.54
C LEU A 15 0.89 -9.54 -0.06
N CYS A 16 0.02 -9.95 0.86
CA CYS A 16 0.31 -9.93 2.30
C CYS A 16 1.49 -10.85 2.61
N ARG A 17 2.49 -10.34 3.34
CA ARG A 17 3.68 -11.11 3.73
C ARG A 17 3.40 -12.15 4.79
N HIS A 18 2.51 -11.83 5.73
CA HIS A 18 2.11 -12.70 6.82
C HIS A 18 0.63 -13.04 6.72
N ALA A 19 0.27 -14.25 7.15
CA ALA A 19 -1.13 -14.61 7.34
C ALA A 19 -1.68 -13.90 8.60
N GLY A 20 -2.88 -13.33 8.50
CA GLY A 20 -3.56 -12.68 9.63
C GLY A 20 -3.96 -11.24 9.35
N ILE A 21 -3.97 -10.41 10.40
CA ILE A 21 -4.37 -9.00 10.36
C ILE A 21 -3.12 -8.13 10.27
N GLY A 22 -3.01 -7.33 9.21
CA GLY A 22 -1.88 -6.44 8.96
C GLY A 22 -1.42 -6.49 7.51
N ALA A 23 -0.73 -5.43 7.07
CA ALA A 23 -0.14 -5.35 5.74
C ALA A 23 -1.10 -5.75 4.59
N ASN A 24 -2.36 -5.30 4.66
CA ASN A 24 -3.34 -5.61 3.64
C ASN A 24 -2.88 -5.06 2.29
N SER A 25 -2.75 -5.96 1.31
CA SER A 25 -2.50 -5.60 -0.07
C SER A 25 -2.85 -6.76 -1.00
N TYR A 26 -3.55 -6.47 -2.10
CA TYR A 26 -4.04 -7.47 -3.03
C TYR A 26 -3.89 -6.97 -4.47
N VAL A 27 -3.43 -7.83 -5.37
CA VAL A 27 -3.36 -7.52 -6.80
C VAL A 27 -4.54 -8.14 -7.53
N LEU A 28 -5.24 -7.30 -8.30
CA LEU A 28 -6.29 -7.66 -9.23
C LEU A 28 -5.76 -7.43 -10.65
N LYS A 29 -5.62 -8.50 -11.43
CA LYS A 29 -5.08 -8.43 -12.79
C LYS A 29 -6.05 -9.04 -13.80
N THR A 30 -6.47 -8.22 -14.73
CA THR A 30 -7.23 -8.62 -15.92
C THR A 30 -6.29 -8.70 -17.13
N ARG A 31 -6.85 -8.92 -18.33
CA ARG A 31 -6.06 -8.84 -19.58
C ARG A 31 -5.61 -7.42 -19.93
N SER A 32 -6.30 -6.40 -19.43
CA SER A 32 -6.12 -5.01 -19.87
C SER A 32 -5.78 -4.03 -18.75
N ALA A 33 -5.82 -4.47 -17.50
CA ALA A 33 -5.57 -3.62 -16.34
C ALA A 33 -5.04 -4.43 -15.16
N GLN A 34 -4.18 -3.80 -14.37
CA GLN A 34 -3.67 -4.27 -13.08
C GLN A 34 -3.93 -3.21 -12.02
N VAL A 35 -4.71 -3.57 -11.02
CA VAL A 35 -5.09 -2.72 -9.89
C VAL A 35 -4.58 -3.36 -8.60
N VAL A 36 -4.02 -2.56 -7.71
CA VAL A 36 -3.71 -2.98 -6.34
C VAL A 36 -4.78 -2.43 -5.39
N LEU A 37 -5.22 -3.26 -4.46
CA LEU A 37 -6.09 -2.86 -3.37
C LEU A 37 -5.26 -2.81 -2.09
N ASP A 38 -5.23 -1.64 -1.45
CA ASP A 38 -4.50 -1.33 -0.22
C ASP A 38 -2.96 -1.49 -0.29
N ALA A 39 -2.28 -0.75 0.57
CA ALA A 39 -0.85 -0.73 0.80
C ALA A 39 -0.57 -0.59 2.30
N GLY A 40 -0.86 -1.66 3.05
CA GLY A 40 -0.78 -1.65 4.51
C GLY A 40 0.60 -1.90 5.11
N MET A 41 0.81 -1.41 6.33
CA MET A 41 1.91 -1.78 7.21
C MET A 41 1.47 -2.82 8.24
N HIS A 42 2.28 -3.84 8.51
CA HIS A 42 1.96 -4.83 9.54
C HIS A 42 2.16 -4.24 10.96
N PRO A 43 1.20 -4.35 11.89
CA PRO A 43 1.27 -3.69 13.19
C PRO A 43 2.25 -4.31 14.19
N LYS A 44 2.71 -5.54 13.93
CA LYS A 44 3.59 -6.31 14.84
C LYS A 44 4.95 -6.67 14.25
N HIS A 45 5.19 -6.32 12.99
CA HIS A 45 6.47 -6.55 12.33
C HIS A 45 7.12 -5.21 12.04
N GLU A 46 8.42 -5.21 11.79
CA GLU A 46 9.22 -4.01 11.60
C GLU A 46 10.08 -4.11 10.34
N GLY A 47 10.50 -2.96 9.82
CA GLY A 47 11.28 -2.89 8.59
C GLY A 47 10.58 -3.58 7.41
N SER A 48 11.36 -4.31 6.63
CA SER A 48 10.93 -5.08 5.46
C SER A 48 9.92 -6.20 5.75
N GLU A 49 9.86 -6.70 6.99
CA GLU A 49 8.82 -7.68 7.36
C GLU A 49 7.46 -7.00 7.61
N ALA A 50 7.43 -5.68 7.78
CA ALA A 50 6.19 -4.93 7.93
C ALA A 50 5.52 -4.60 6.59
N ILE A 51 6.21 -4.77 5.45
CA ILE A 51 5.71 -4.38 4.13
C ILE A 51 5.15 -5.58 3.35
N PRO A 52 4.13 -5.37 2.48
CA PRO A 52 3.66 -6.41 1.57
C PRO A 52 4.75 -6.88 0.59
N HIS A 53 4.52 -8.01 -0.08
CA HIS A 53 5.40 -8.55 -1.12
C HIS A 53 5.32 -7.76 -2.44
N TYR A 54 5.73 -6.49 -2.42
CA TYR A 54 5.78 -5.66 -3.63
C TYR A 54 6.77 -6.16 -4.67
N GLU A 55 7.75 -6.98 -4.28
CA GLU A 55 8.68 -7.68 -5.18
C GLU A 55 7.98 -8.63 -6.17
N PHE A 56 6.71 -8.98 -5.95
CA PHE A 56 5.92 -9.76 -6.90
C PHE A 56 5.25 -8.91 -7.99
N LEU A 57 5.39 -7.58 -7.93
CA LEU A 57 4.92 -6.66 -8.95
C LEU A 57 6.10 -6.21 -9.81
N GLU A 58 5.96 -6.33 -11.12
CA GLU A 58 6.94 -5.74 -12.04
C GLU A 58 6.96 -4.22 -11.86
N PRO A 59 8.15 -3.56 -11.86
CA PRO A 59 8.24 -2.11 -11.72
C PRO A 59 7.39 -1.40 -12.75
N GLY A 60 6.56 -0.47 -12.28
CA GLY A 60 5.69 0.33 -13.14
C GLY A 60 4.54 -0.43 -13.83
N SER A 61 4.24 -1.67 -13.43
CA SER A 61 3.18 -2.48 -14.05
C SER A 61 1.77 -2.23 -13.53
N THR A 62 1.63 -1.51 -12.42
CA THR A 62 0.32 -1.25 -11.80
C THR A 62 -0.27 0.06 -12.35
N ASP A 63 -1.49 -0.03 -12.88
CA ASP A 63 -2.20 1.13 -13.45
C ASP A 63 -2.75 2.03 -12.35
N SER A 64 -3.25 1.42 -11.27
CA SER A 64 -3.84 2.13 -10.15
C SER A 64 -3.80 1.35 -8.84
N ILE A 65 -3.88 2.10 -7.75
CA ILE A 65 -4.12 1.58 -6.41
C ILE A 65 -5.40 2.18 -5.83
N ILE A 66 -6.20 1.37 -5.14
CA ILE A 66 -7.38 1.79 -4.41
C ILE A 66 -7.11 1.59 -2.92
N ILE A 67 -7.26 2.64 -2.11
CA ILE A 67 -7.18 2.56 -0.66
C ILE A 67 -8.60 2.53 -0.09
N THR A 68 -8.89 1.49 0.69
CA THR A 68 -10.23 1.25 1.24
C THR A 68 -10.56 2.22 2.37
N HIS A 69 -9.61 2.49 3.28
CA HIS A 69 -9.74 3.42 4.40
C HIS A 69 -8.37 3.74 5.02
N SER A 70 -8.34 4.64 6.00
CA SER A 70 -7.13 5.32 6.49
C SER A 70 -6.33 4.58 7.58
N HIS A 71 -6.73 3.35 7.97
CA HIS A 71 -5.95 2.60 8.96
C HIS A 71 -4.58 2.20 8.39
N LEU A 72 -3.56 2.16 9.26
CA LEU A 72 -2.18 1.89 8.85
C LEU A 72 -1.99 0.52 8.22
N ASP A 73 -2.77 -0.48 8.61
CA ASP A 73 -2.75 -1.80 7.97
C ASP A 73 -3.39 -1.83 6.58
N HIS A 74 -3.85 -0.68 6.06
CA HIS A 74 -4.35 -0.50 4.70
C HIS A 74 -3.63 0.60 3.91
N VAL A 75 -3.07 1.63 4.57
CA VAL A 75 -2.40 2.76 3.89
C VAL A 75 -0.94 2.96 4.28
N GLY A 76 -0.49 2.30 5.35
CA GLY A 76 0.76 2.61 6.05
C GLY A 76 2.05 2.41 5.24
N THR A 77 1.99 1.77 4.07
CA THR A 77 3.12 1.60 3.15
C THR A 77 2.83 2.13 1.75
N LEU A 78 1.80 2.98 1.58
CA LEU A 78 1.50 3.62 0.28
C LEU A 78 2.70 4.35 -0.34
N PRO A 79 3.52 5.13 0.41
CA PRO A 79 4.71 5.75 -0.16
C PRO A 79 5.72 4.73 -0.70
N VAL A 80 5.95 3.63 0.04
CA VAL A 80 6.83 2.53 -0.37
C VAL A 80 6.32 1.87 -1.65
N PHE A 81 5.01 1.65 -1.76
CA PHE A 81 4.40 1.11 -2.97
C PHE A 81 4.67 2.01 -4.19
N LEU A 82 4.52 3.33 -4.02
CA LEU A 82 4.67 4.30 -5.12
C LEU A 82 6.11 4.46 -5.60
N GLN A 83 7.12 4.21 -4.75
CA GLN A 83 8.52 4.15 -5.18
C GLN A 83 8.73 3.10 -6.29
N GLY A 84 8.04 1.95 -6.21
CA GLY A 84 8.08 0.90 -7.24
C GLY A 84 7.03 1.05 -8.36
N GLN A 85 6.01 1.88 -8.14
CA GLN A 85 4.87 2.06 -9.04
C GLN A 85 4.55 3.56 -9.26
N PRO A 86 5.51 4.38 -9.71
CA PRO A 86 5.38 5.84 -9.72
C PRO A 86 4.28 6.37 -10.65
N GLN A 87 3.88 5.61 -11.66
CA GLN A 87 2.79 5.95 -12.58
C GLN A 87 1.40 5.53 -12.08
N ALA A 88 1.32 4.77 -10.98
CA ALA A 88 0.05 4.25 -10.49
C ALA A 88 -0.84 5.40 -10.00
N LYS A 89 -2.07 5.46 -10.50
CA LYS A 89 -3.06 6.42 -10.01
C LYS A 89 -3.59 5.98 -8.65
N VAL A 90 -3.57 6.87 -7.67
CA VAL A 90 -4.09 6.59 -6.33
C VAL A 90 -5.56 7.01 -6.26
N PHE A 91 -6.43 6.09 -5.86
CA PHE A 91 -7.86 6.33 -5.62
C PHE A 91 -8.19 6.11 -4.16
N LEU A 92 -8.81 7.11 -3.53
CA LEU A 92 -9.27 7.08 -2.15
C LEU A 92 -10.36 8.15 -1.96
N SER A 93 -11.17 8.03 -0.91
CA SER A 93 -12.16 9.06 -0.58
C SER A 93 -11.47 10.30 0.00
N PRO A 94 -12.10 11.49 -0.07
CA PRO A 94 -11.57 12.70 0.56
C PRO A 94 -11.29 12.53 2.07
N GLU A 95 -12.19 11.85 2.78
CA GLU A 95 -12.06 11.59 4.23
C GLU A 95 -10.91 10.62 4.52
N THR A 96 -10.73 9.62 3.65
CA THR A 96 -9.59 8.70 3.73
C THR A 96 -8.29 9.45 3.52
N LYS A 97 -8.25 10.40 2.57
CA LYS A 97 -7.06 11.20 2.28
C LYS A 97 -6.62 12.02 3.48
N GLU A 98 -7.53 12.81 4.04
CA GLU A 98 -7.24 13.69 5.19
C GLU A 98 -6.67 12.89 6.38
N LEU A 99 -7.32 11.78 6.74
CA LEU A 99 -6.85 10.94 7.84
C LEU A 99 -5.55 10.20 7.51
N ALA A 100 -5.42 9.68 6.28
CA ALA A 100 -4.20 8.96 5.87
C ALA A 100 -2.98 9.87 5.89
N THR A 101 -3.08 11.12 5.44
CA THR A 101 -1.97 12.09 5.49
C THR A 101 -1.47 12.25 6.93
N ALA A 102 -2.35 12.56 7.88
CA ALA A 102 -1.97 12.70 9.29
C ALA A 102 -1.34 11.42 9.86
N MET A 103 -1.91 10.25 9.53
CA MET A 103 -1.41 8.95 9.98
C MET A 103 -0.02 8.62 9.40
N LEU A 104 0.23 8.94 8.14
CA LEU A 104 1.51 8.71 7.47
C LEU A 104 2.61 9.63 8.00
N HIS A 105 2.32 10.93 8.22
CA HIS A 105 3.28 11.83 8.87
C HIS A 105 3.62 11.33 10.28
N ASN A 106 2.62 10.91 11.07
CA ASN A 106 2.90 10.33 12.38
C ASN A 106 3.74 9.05 12.29
N SER A 107 3.52 8.23 11.26
CA SER A 107 4.30 6.99 11.04
C SER A 107 5.78 7.27 10.79
N VAL A 108 6.12 8.35 10.07
CA VAL A 108 7.53 8.80 9.91
C VAL A 108 8.18 9.05 11.27
N ASN A 109 7.51 9.82 12.13
CA ASN A 109 8.02 10.13 13.48
C ASN A 109 8.21 8.88 14.34
N VAL A 110 7.22 7.97 14.33
CA VAL A 110 7.30 6.70 15.06
C VAL A 110 8.45 5.83 14.56
N MET A 111 8.62 5.71 13.24
CA MET A 111 9.73 4.95 12.66
C MET A 111 11.09 5.55 13.00
N GLN A 112 11.23 6.89 13.00
CA GLN A 112 12.46 7.57 13.42
C GLN A 112 12.79 7.32 14.89
N ALA A 113 11.80 7.39 15.79
CA ALA A 113 11.99 7.04 17.19
C ALA A 113 12.45 5.57 17.35
N LYS A 114 11.76 4.64 16.68
CA LYS A 114 12.13 3.22 16.69
C LYS A 114 13.53 2.94 16.12
N ARG A 115 13.95 3.69 15.09
CA ARG A 115 15.33 3.60 14.56
C ARG A 115 16.36 3.84 15.66
N ILE A 116 16.13 4.84 16.50
CA ILE A 116 17.06 5.23 17.58
C ILE A 116 16.95 4.25 18.76
N GLU A 117 15.73 3.93 19.19
CA GLU A 117 15.46 3.13 20.39
C GLU A 117 15.78 1.65 20.21
N HIS A 118 15.50 1.10 19.03
CA HIS A 118 15.63 -0.32 18.72
C HIS A 118 16.73 -0.63 17.71
N GLY A 119 17.41 0.38 17.16
CA GLY A 119 18.52 0.19 16.21
C GLY A 119 18.09 -0.31 14.83
N ILE A 120 16.84 -0.06 14.42
CA ILE A 120 16.28 -0.55 13.14
C ILE A 120 16.80 0.31 11.98
N ALA A 121 17.87 -0.14 11.32
CA ALA A 121 18.56 0.63 10.28
C ALA A 121 17.69 1.00 9.07
N GLU A 122 16.70 0.18 8.75
CA GLU A 122 15.77 0.35 7.61
C GLU A 122 14.79 1.52 7.81
N TYR A 123 14.60 1.98 9.05
CA TYR A 123 13.66 3.04 9.34
C TYR A 123 14.27 4.45 9.21
N PRO A 124 13.48 5.46 8.81
CA PRO A 124 12.10 5.34 8.33
C PRO A 124 12.02 4.78 6.90
N LEU A 125 10.94 4.06 6.58
CA LEU A 125 10.73 3.50 5.25
C LEU A 125 10.45 4.57 4.19
N PHE A 126 9.98 5.74 4.62
CA PHE A 126 9.69 6.92 3.81
C PHE A 126 9.81 8.18 4.68
N GLU A 127 10.02 9.32 4.05
CA GLU A 127 10.21 10.62 4.67
C GLU A 127 8.98 11.52 4.51
N HIS A 128 8.88 12.57 5.34
CA HIS A 128 7.79 13.54 5.23
C HIS A 128 7.67 14.17 3.84
N ARG A 129 8.79 14.47 3.18
CA ARG A 129 8.80 15.06 1.82
C ARG A 129 8.14 14.18 0.76
N GLU A 130 8.12 12.86 0.96
CA GLU A 130 7.47 11.92 0.03
C GLU A 130 5.94 11.89 0.23
N LEU A 131 5.45 12.46 1.33
CA LEU A 131 4.02 12.58 1.62
C LEU A 131 3.43 13.86 1.05
N ASP A 132 4.23 14.92 0.92
CA ASP A 132 3.82 16.19 0.32
C ASP A 132 3.35 16.01 -1.14
N ASP A 133 3.87 15.00 -1.84
CA ASP A 133 3.46 14.63 -3.20
C ASP A 133 2.08 13.94 -3.28
N LEU A 134 1.52 13.54 -2.13
CA LEU A 134 0.18 12.93 -2.02
C LEU A 134 -0.93 13.96 -1.72
N GLU A 135 -0.56 15.21 -1.39
CA GLU A 135 -1.46 16.33 -1.11
C GLU A 135 -2.03 16.99 -2.38
#